data_AF-A0A9Q2S270-F1
#
_entry.id   AF-A0A9Q2S270-F1
#
_cell.length_a   1.000
_cell.length_b   1.000
_cell.length_c   1.000
_cell.angle_alpha   90.00
_cell.angle_beta   90.00
_cell.angle_gamma   90.00
#
_symmetry.space_group_name_H-M   'P 1'
#
loop_
_entity.id
_entity.type
_entity.pdbx_description
1 polymer ?
#
loop_
_entity_poly.entity_id
_entity_poly.type
_entity_poly.pdbx_seq_one_letter_code
_entity_poly.pdbx_strand_id
1 'polypeptide(L)' 'MERLPMRKIKDVLRLYAAGLSDRKIAVSLGVGRGSVRNYRERAKDAGLCWPDVADVDDAVLERQLFTQTTSLDAP' A
#
# COMPACT_ATOMS: atom_id res chain seq x y z
N MET A 1 -14.45 1.83 4.95
CA MET A 1 -13.09 2.33 4.70
C MET A 1 -12.92 2.44 3.20
N GLU A 2 -12.89 3.66 2.66
CA GLU A 2 -12.74 3.87 1.22
C GLU A 2 -11.32 3.44 0.79
N ARG A 3 -11.22 2.64 -0.28
CA ARG A 3 -9.94 2.16 -0.78
C ARG A 3 -9.24 3.33 -1.48
N LEU A 4 -7.99 3.60 -1.12
CA LEU A 4 -7.18 4.52 -1.92
C LEU A 4 -7.03 3.94 -3.34
N PRO A 5 -7.04 4.79 -4.37
CA PRO A 5 -6.71 4.34 -5.71
C PRO A 5 -5.29 3.76 -5.70
N MET A 6 -5.07 2.65 -6.42
CA MET A 6 -3.81 1.88 -6.38
C MET A 6 -2.57 2.73 -6.69
N ARG A 7 -2.68 3.68 -7.62
CA ARG A 7 -1.71 4.79 -7.80
C ARG A 7 -1.23 5.46 -6.50
N LYS A 8 -2.14 5.82 -5.58
CA LYS A 8 -1.76 6.42 -4.29
C LYS A 8 -1.03 5.42 -3.38
N ILE A 9 -1.34 4.13 -3.46
CA ILE A 9 -0.62 3.10 -2.68
C ILE A 9 0.81 2.95 -3.21
N LYS A 10 0.98 2.94 -4.53
CA LYS A 10 2.32 2.98 -5.15
C LYS A 10 3.11 4.22 -4.70
N ASP A 11 2.47 5.39 -4.68
CA ASP A 11 3.09 6.61 -4.16
C ASP A 11 3.45 6.53 -2.66
N VAL A 12 2.59 5.92 -1.83
CA VAL A 12 2.90 5.65 -0.41
C VAL A 12 4.19 4.83 -0.29
N LEU A 13 4.29 3.73 -1.05
CA LEU A 13 5.45 2.83 -1.01
C LEU A 13 6.70 3.53 -1.56
N ARG A 14 6.56 4.32 -2.62
CA ARG A 14 7.65 5.12 -3.20
C ARG A 14 8.21 6.13 -2.20
N LEU A 15 7.34 6.92 -1.56
CA LEU A 15 7.77 7.93 -0.60
C LEU A 15 8.35 7.28 0.67
N TYR A 16 7.81 6.14 1.08
CA TYR A 16 8.37 5.39 2.19
C TYR A 16 9.77 4.84 1.88
N ALA A 17 9.99 4.26 0.70
CA ALA A 17 11.30 3.80 0.25
C ALA A 17 12.31 4.97 0.11
N ALA A 18 11.83 6.18 -0.17
CA ALA A 18 12.64 7.40 -0.14
C ALA A 18 12.95 7.92 1.29
N GLY A 19 12.56 7.19 2.34
CA GLY A 19 12.86 7.51 3.73
C GLY A 19 11.89 8.50 4.39
N LEU A 20 10.73 8.79 3.78
CA LEU A 20 9.74 9.67 4.40
C LEU A 20 8.97 8.94 5.50
N SER A 21 8.73 9.64 6.61
CA SER A 21 7.88 9.14 7.70
C SER A 21 6.40 9.12 7.30
N ASP A 22 5.61 8.25 7.93
CA ASP A 22 4.17 8.08 7.65
C ASP A 22 3.40 9.41 7.69
N ARG A 23 3.78 10.32 8.60
CA ARG A 23 3.21 11.67 8.70
C ARG A 23 3.46 12.50 7.44
N LYS A 24 4.68 12.50 6.90
CA LYS A 24 5.03 13.26 5.69
C LYS A 24 4.32 12.68 4.47
N ILE A 25 4.24 11.36 4.38
CA ILE A 25 3.52 10.66 3.31
C ILE A 25 2.02 11.01 3.34
N ALA A 26 1.39 10.92 4.51
CA ALA A 26 -0.01 11.26 4.71
C ALA A 26 -0.34 12.69 4.25
N VAL A 27 0.50 13.66 4.64
CA VAL A 27 0.36 15.07 4.22
C VAL A 27 0.57 15.22 2.71
N SER A 28 1.61 14.59 2.15
CA SER A 28 1.95 14.72 0.74
C SER A 28 0.86 14.16 -0.19
N LEU A 29 0.19 13.09 0.23
CA LEU A 29 -0.84 12.41 -0.58
C LEU A 29 -2.27 12.80 -0.18
N GLY A 30 -2.44 13.63 0.86
CA GLY A 30 -3.74 14.01 1.41
C GLY A 30 -4.54 12.81 1.91
N VAL A 31 -3.90 11.88 2.61
CA VAL A 31 -4.51 10.64 3.11
C VAL A 31 -4.36 10.52 4.62
N GLY A 32 -5.23 9.72 5.25
CA GLY A 32 -5.13 9.46 6.68
C GLY A 32 -3.85 8.69 7.05
N ARG A 33 -3.19 9.07 8.15
CA ARG A 33 -2.00 8.37 8.69
C ARG A 33 -2.26 6.87 8.94
N GLY A 34 -3.45 6.54 9.42
CA GLY A 34 -3.86 5.14 9.63
C GLY A 34 -3.92 4.34 8.33
N SER A 35 -4.36 4.96 7.23
CA SER A 35 -4.34 4.34 5.91
C SER A 35 -2.91 4.07 5.44
N VAL A 36 -2.02 5.06 5.54
CA VAL A 36 -0.59 4.90 5.17
C VAL A 36 0.04 3.72 5.91
N ARG A 37 -0.17 3.66 7.23
CA ARG A 37 0.35 2.57 8.06
C ARG A 37 -0.21 1.21 7.62
N ASN A 38 -1.54 1.10 7.46
CA ASN A 38 -2.18 -0.15 7.05
C ASN A 38 -1.67 -0.64 5.68
N TYR A 39 -1.52 0.25 4.70
CA TYR A 39 -0.99 -0.12 3.38
C TYR A 39 0.48 -0.53 3.43
N ARG A 40 1.30 0.11 4.25
CA ARG A 40 2.70 -0.31 4.47
C ARG A 40 2.79 -1.67 5.14
N GLU A 41 1.97 -1.91 6.17
CA GLU A 41 1.93 -3.21 6.86
C GLU A 41 1.51 -4.31 5.89
N ARG A 42 0.46 -4.10 5.08
CA ARG A 42 0.03 -5.05 4.05
C ARG A 42 1.05 -5.28 2.96
N ALA A 43 1.70 -4.23 2.46
CA ALA A 43 2.73 -4.36 1.46
C ALA A 43 3.93 -5.15 2.01
N LYS A 44 4.30 -4.90 3.27
CA LYS A 44 5.34 -5.66 3.96
C LYS A 44 4.98 -7.14 4.10
N ASP A 45 3.75 -7.46 4.49
CA ASP A 45 3.24 -8.84 4.56
C ASP A 45 3.27 -9.52 3.18
N ALA A 46 2.98 -8.74 2.13
CA ALA A 46 3.03 -9.19 0.74
C ALA A 46 4.44 -9.29 0.16
N GLY A 47 5.48 -8.90 0.91
CA GLY A 47 6.84 -8.80 0.37
C GLY A 47 6.96 -7.75 -0.74
N LEU A 48 5.99 -6.84 -0.84
CA LEU A 48 5.93 -5.80 -1.85
C LEU A 48 6.63 -4.54 -1.34
N CYS A 49 7.61 -4.09 -2.11
CA CYS A 49 8.31 -2.83 -1.88
C CYS A 49 8.38 -2.00 -3.17
N TRP A 50 8.72 -0.74 -3.04
CA TRP A 50 9.25 0.02 -4.17
C TRP A 50 10.72 -0.36 -4.40
N PRO A 51 11.18 -0.57 -5.65
CA PRO A 51 10.53 -0.30 -6.93
C PRO A 51 9.72 -1.46 -7.53
N ASP A 52 9.67 -2.65 -6.91
CA ASP A 52 8.97 -3.82 -7.48
C ASP A 52 7.51 -3.54 -7.85
N VAL A 53 6.78 -2.77 -7.04
CA VAL A 53 5.38 -2.39 -7.31
C VAL A 53 5.20 -1.35 -8.42
N ALA A 54 6.29 -0.75 -8.94
CA ALA A 54 6.23 0.30 -9.96
C ALA A 54 5.73 -0.27 -11.30
N ASP A 55 6.22 -1.47 -11.64
CA ASP A 55 5.88 -2.18 -12.88
C ASP A 55 4.61 -3.04 -12.75
N VAL A 56 4.20 -3.33 -11.51
CA VAL A 56 3.02 -4.15 -11.24
C VAL A 56 1.74 -3.40 -11.58
N ASP A 57 0.88 -3.98 -12.41
CA ASP A 57 -0.45 -3.47 -12.71
C ASP A 57 -1.29 -3.21 -11.46
N ASP A 58 -2.09 -2.15 -11.48
CA ASP A 58 -2.95 -1.75 -10.37
C ASP A 58 -3.88 -2.90 -9.92
N ALA A 59 -4.40 -3.70 -10.87
CA ALA A 59 -5.23 -4.86 -10.57
C ALA A 59 -4.46 -6.01 -9.87
N VAL A 60 -3.19 -6.22 -10.26
CA VAL A 60 -2.33 -7.24 -9.66
C VAL A 60 -1.88 -6.80 -8.27
N LEU A 61 -1.55 -5.51 -8.12
CA LEU A 61 -1.22 -4.90 -6.83
C LEU A 61 -2.40 -5.01 -5.86
N GLU A 62 -3.63 -4.73 -6.34
CA GLU A 62 -4.83 -4.91 -5.53
C GLU A 62 -4.98 -6.37 -5.10
N ARG A 63 -4.86 -7.32 -6.03
CA ARG A 63 -4.95 -8.75 -5.65
C ARG A 63 -3.91 -9.12 -4.61
N GLN A 64 -2.64 -8.76 -4.76
CA GLN A 64 -1.61 -9.13 -3.77
C GLN A 64 -1.84 -8.50 -2.39
N LEU A 65 -2.22 -7.22 -2.34
CA LEU A 65 -2.45 -6.50 -1.07
C LEU A 65 -3.73 -6.94 -0.35
N PHE A 66 -4.73 -7.45 -1.06
CA PHE A 66 -6.04 -7.80 -0.50
C PHE A 66 -6.30 -9.32 -0.42
N THR A 67 -5.67 -10.15 -1.27
CA THR A 67 -5.75 -11.62 -1.19
C THR A 67 -5.09 -12.15 0.08
N GLN A 68 -3.99 -11.57 0.55
CA GLN A 68 -3.34 -12.04 1.78
C GLN A 68 -4.14 -11.72 3.06
N THR A 69 -5.00 -10.71 3.03
CA THR A 69 -5.99 -10.46 4.08
C THR A 69 -7.15 -11.46 4.03
N THR A 70 -7.43 -12.04 2.86
CA THR A 70 -8.47 -13.06 2.65
C THR A 70 -7.88 -14.47 2.71
N SER A 71 -7.15 -14.79 3.77
CA SER A 71 -6.86 -16.19 4.13
C SER A 71 -7.64 -16.68 5.37
N LEU A 72 -8.63 -15.90 5.84
CA LEU A 72 -9.45 -16.21 7.01
C LEU A 72 -10.96 -16.24 6.73
N ASP A 73 -11.36 -16.40 5.47
CA ASP A 73 -12.76 -16.67 5.09
C ASP A 73 -12.77 -17.71 3.96
N ALA A 74 -12.58 -18.97 4.34
CA ALA A 74 -12.91 -20.13 3.51
C ALA A 74 -14.28 -20.66 3.96
N PRO A 75 -15.16 -21.11 3.04
CA PRO A 75 -16.53 -21.50 3.34
C PRO A 75 -16.65 -22.71 4.27
#